data_AF-A0A2K2VEL1-F1
#
_entry.id   AF-A0A2K2VEL1-F1
#
_cell.length_a   1.000
_cell.length_b   1.000
_cell.length_c   1.000
_cell.angle_alpha   90.00
_cell.angle_beta   90.00
_cell.angle_gamma   90.00
#
_symmetry.space_group_name_H-M   'P 1'
#
loop_
_entity.id
_entity.type
_entity.pdbx_description
1 polymer ?
#
loop_
_entity_poly.entity_id
_entity_poly.type
_entity_poly.pdbx_seq_one_letter_code
_entity_poly.pdbx_strand_id
1 'polypeptide(L)'
;MEKFSSPESLRIWRLLAGVSLDLYGILLLLSLVLPIYELKGPIEGSISLLRYNVYLYGTPIHVDALDRASLLSIPLLAVALASLILGSLLILQSFKRESKPILMRISFALSLAFPSVSALAYLSRLVLVGEAMREIPSDLGSVTSAGILITSPVQIFQGPALPLLSPLLSIFPPVIVMSLTAVSAYLNVYSFLEKDLHGKRTSETTVHS
;
A
#
# COMPACT_ATOMS: atom_id res chain seq x y z
N MET A 1 26.58 16.99 -17.85
CA MET A 1 25.87 15.86 -17.22
C MET A 1 26.56 15.31 -15.95
N GLU A 2 27.75 15.79 -15.56
CA GLU A 2 28.46 15.39 -14.31
C GLU A 2 27.75 15.76 -13.00
N LYS A 3 26.78 16.68 -13.02
CA LYS A 3 26.14 17.21 -11.79
C LYS A 3 25.19 16.21 -11.09
N PHE A 4 24.81 15.12 -11.75
CA PHE A 4 23.82 14.15 -11.26
C PHE A 4 24.41 12.92 -10.55
N SER A 5 25.74 12.72 -10.55
CA SER A 5 26.39 11.62 -9.81
C SER A 5 27.09 12.08 -8.52
N SER A 6 26.93 13.36 -8.14
CA SER A 6 27.56 13.85 -6.91
C SER A 6 27.04 13.08 -5.69
N PRO A 7 27.87 12.82 -4.67
CA PRO A 7 27.45 12.08 -3.48
C PRO A 7 26.26 12.73 -2.75
N GLU A 8 26.08 14.05 -2.92
CA GLU A 8 24.93 14.79 -2.41
C GLU A 8 23.64 14.51 -3.20
N SER A 9 23.71 14.47 -4.54
CA SER A 9 22.55 14.17 -5.38
C SER A 9 21.99 12.77 -5.09
N LEU A 10 22.88 11.78 -4.95
CA LEU A 10 22.52 10.41 -4.62
C LEU A 10 21.92 10.29 -3.22
N ARG A 11 22.37 11.09 -2.24
CA ARG A 11 21.72 11.17 -0.92
C ARG A 11 20.29 11.69 -1.00
N ILE A 12 20.05 12.73 -1.80
CA ILE A 12 18.72 13.33 -1.96
C ILE A 12 17.74 12.31 -2.57
N TRP A 13 18.14 11.61 -3.64
CA TRP A 13 17.29 10.61 -4.27
C TRP A 13 16.94 9.45 -3.34
N ARG A 14 17.85 9.03 -2.48
CA ARG A 14 17.58 7.99 -1.48
C ARG A 14 16.61 8.43 -0.40
N LEU A 15 16.74 9.68 0.06
CA LEU A 15 15.78 10.28 1.01
C LEU A 15 14.39 10.37 0.39
N LEU A 16 14.29 10.86 -0.85
CA LEU A 16 13.01 10.95 -1.57
C LEU A 16 12.39 9.56 -1.79
N ALA A 17 13.19 8.57 -2.19
CA ALA A 17 12.73 7.20 -2.35
C ALA A 17 12.27 6.59 -1.01
N GLY A 18 13.03 6.80 0.06
CA GLY A 18 12.68 6.30 1.40
C GLY A 18 11.40 6.92 1.97
N VAL A 19 11.30 8.25 1.91
CA VAL A 19 10.10 8.98 2.38
C VAL A 19 8.87 8.60 1.55
N SER A 20 9.01 8.46 0.23
CA SER A 20 7.88 8.06 -0.61
C SER A 20 7.42 6.62 -0.35
N LEU A 21 8.36 5.69 -0.09
CA LEU A 21 8.06 4.32 0.37
C LEU A 21 7.28 4.31 1.68
N ASP A 22 7.72 5.09 2.67
CA ASP A 22 7.06 5.18 3.97
C ASP A 22 5.64 5.77 3.81
N LEU A 23 5.51 6.88 3.07
CA LEU A 23 4.20 7.50 2.81
C LEU A 23 3.24 6.53 2.11
N TYR A 24 3.73 5.77 1.12
CA TYR A 24 2.91 4.76 0.45
C TYR A 24 2.51 3.62 1.39
N GLY A 25 3.44 3.15 2.23
CA GLY A 25 3.15 2.16 3.27
C GLY A 25 2.08 2.64 4.26
N ILE A 26 2.18 3.89 4.72
CA ILE A 26 1.16 4.51 5.59
C ILE A 26 -0.18 4.58 4.88
N LEU A 27 -0.22 5.06 3.63
CA LEU A 27 -1.46 5.15 2.86
C LEU A 27 -2.12 3.78 2.67
N LEU A 28 -1.33 2.74 2.38
CA LEU A 28 -1.81 1.38 2.23
C LEU A 28 -2.31 0.80 3.56
N LEU A 29 -1.62 1.05 4.68
CA LEU A 29 -2.12 0.65 6.01
C LEU A 29 -3.44 1.35 6.36
N LEU A 30 -3.54 2.66 6.11
CA LEU A 30 -4.75 3.41 6.38
C LEU A 30 -5.92 2.89 5.54
N SER A 31 -5.71 2.55 4.27
CA SER A 31 -6.78 1.99 3.44
C SER A 31 -7.21 0.58 3.86
N LEU A 32 -6.34 -0.18 4.53
CA LEU A 32 -6.65 -1.51 5.06
C LEU A 32 -7.43 -1.46 6.38
N VAL A 33 -7.04 -0.58 7.29
CA VAL A 33 -7.54 -0.53 8.68
C VAL A 33 -8.77 0.36 8.82
N LEU A 34 -8.83 1.47 8.10
CA LEU A 34 -9.95 2.41 8.23
C LEU A 34 -11.24 1.81 7.65
N PRO A 35 -12.41 2.18 8.22
CA PRO A 35 -13.68 1.71 7.69
C PRO A 35 -13.92 2.30 6.29
N ILE A 36 -14.34 1.43 5.37
CA ILE A 36 -14.84 1.79 4.04
C ILE A 36 -16.33 2.14 4.13
N TYR A 37 -17.07 1.39 4.94
CA TYR A 37 -18.50 1.61 5.19
C TYR A 37 -18.83 1.44 6.68
N GLU A 38 -19.78 2.25 7.14
CA GLU A 38 -20.44 2.08 8.43
C GLU A 38 -21.94 1.88 8.19
N LEU A 39 -22.51 0.89 8.87
CA LEU A 39 -23.92 0.50 8.77
C LEU A 39 -24.63 0.90 10.06
N LYS A 40 -25.81 1.52 9.95
CA LYS A 40 -26.70 1.81 11.08
C LYS A 40 -28.14 1.41 10.77
N GLY A 41 -28.89 1.01 11.79
CA GLY A 41 -30.30 0.59 11.68
C GLY A 41 -30.48 -0.86 12.12
N PRO A 42 -31.30 -1.67 11.44
CA PRO A 42 -31.44 -3.10 11.75
C PRO A 42 -30.12 -3.88 11.65
N ILE A 43 -29.26 -3.44 10.74
CA ILE A 43 -27.90 -3.94 10.57
C ILE A 43 -26.94 -2.83 11.01
N GLU A 44 -26.09 -3.16 11.98
CA GLU A 44 -25.13 -2.25 12.57
C GLU A 44 -23.72 -2.81 12.43
N GLY A 45 -22.75 -1.97 12.12
CA GLY A 45 -21.38 -2.44 12.00
C GLY A 45 -20.45 -1.54 11.21
N SER A 46 -19.20 -1.97 11.13
CA SER A 46 -18.18 -1.34 10.30
C SER A 46 -17.48 -2.38 9.44
N ILE A 47 -17.18 -1.97 8.21
CA ILE A 47 -16.54 -2.81 7.20
C ILE A 47 -15.25 -2.10 6.78
N SER A 48 -14.11 -2.73 7.04
CA SER A 48 -12.80 -2.38 6.49
C SER A 48 -12.28 -3.52 5.61
N LEU A 49 -11.19 -3.31 4.87
CA LEU A 49 -10.59 -4.40 4.07
C LEU A 49 -9.97 -5.48 4.96
N LEU A 50 -9.41 -5.11 6.11
CA LEU A 50 -8.72 -6.05 7.01
C LEU A 50 -9.69 -6.80 7.92
N ARG A 51 -10.77 -6.13 8.34
CA ARG A 51 -11.72 -6.65 9.31
C ARG A 51 -13.11 -6.09 9.06
N TYR A 52 -14.13 -6.89 9.32
CA TYR A 52 -15.49 -6.40 9.45
C TYR A 52 -16.09 -6.88 10.77
N ASN A 53 -16.99 -6.07 11.33
CA ASN A 53 -17.88 -6.51 12.40
C ASN A 53 -19.28 -6.02 12.02
N VAL A 54 -20.15 -6.94 11.59
CA VAL A 54 -21.51 -6.65 11.15
C VAL A 54 -22.47 -7.46 12.01
N TYR A 55 -23.49 -6.79 12.53
CA TYR A 55 -24.49 -7.35 13.42
C TYR A 55 -25.89 -7.10 12.88
N LEU A 56 -26.76 -8.10 12.94
CA LEU A 56 -28.20 -7.96 12.71
C LEU A 56 -28.90 -8.15 14.05
N TYR A 57 -29.57 -7.10 14.54
CA TYR A 57 -30.22 -7.10 15.85
C TYR A 57 -29.32 -7.64 16.98
N GLY A 58 -28.03 -7.29 16.97
CA GLY A 58 -27.05 -7.73 17.98
C GLY A 58 -26.44 -9.12 17.74
N THR A 59 -26.88 -9.87 16.73
CA THR A 59 -26.28 -11.16 16.35
C THR A 59 -25.24 -10.96 15.25
N PRO A 60 -24.02 -11.51 15.37
CA PRO A 60 -22.98 -11.33 14.34
C PRO A 60 -23.33 -12.09 13.06
N ILE A 61 -23.23 -11.43 11.91
CA ILE A 61 -23.40 -12.02 10.59
C ILE A 61 -22.04 -12.22 9.92
N HIS A 62 -21.87 -13.37 9.28
CA HIS A 62 -20.72 -13.66 8.43
C HIS A 62 -21.14 -13.50 6.97
N VAL A 63 -20.26 -12.88 6.18
CA VAL A 63 -20.50 -12.65 4.75
C VAL A 63 -19.29 -13.14 3.99
N ASP A 64 -19.46 -14.19 3.18
CA ASP A 64 -18.37 -14.87 2.46
C ASP A 64 -17.52 -13.92 1.63
N ALA A 65 -18.14 -12.90 1.01
CA ALA A 65 -17.44 -11.89 0.23
C ALA A 65 -16.50 -11.02 1.10
N LEU A 66 -16.91 -10.68 2.32
CA LEU A 66 -16.09 -9.92 3.28
C LEU A 66 -14.97 -10.78 3.87
N ASP A 67 -15.21 -12.08 4.06
CA ASP A 67 -14.16 -13.02 4.47
C ASP A 67 -13.07 -13.14 3.39
N ARG A 68 -13.46 -13.26 2.12
CA ARG A 68 -12.51 -13.27 1.00
C ARG A 68 -11.74 -11.95 0.87
N ALA A 69 -12.41 -10.81 1.08
CA ALA A 69 -11.75 -9.50 1.08
C ALA A 69 -10.69 -9.41 2.19
N SER A 70 -11.01 -9.92 3.38
CA SER A 70 -10.09 -9.98 4.52
C SER A 70 -8.88 -10.88 4.22
N LEU A 71 -9.07 -12.02 3.55
CA LEU A 71 -7.96 -12.88 3.14
C LEU A 71 -7.03 -12.19 2.11
N LEU A 72 -7.60 -11.47 1.14
CA LEU A 72 -6.82 -10.71 0.16
C LEU A 72 -6.09 -9.51 0.78
N SER A 73 -6.51 -9.04 1.95
CA SER A 73 -5.84 -7.97 2.69
C SER A 73 -4.51 -8.39 3.35
N ILE A 74 -4.27 -9.70 3.53
CA ILE A 74 -3.04 -10.23 4.13
C ILE A 74 -1.78 -9.89 3.31
N PRO A 75 -1.71 -10.20 1.99
CA PRO A 75 -0.56 -9.81 1.17
C PRO A 75 -0.42 -8.29 1.07
N LEU A 76 -1.53 -7.55 1.07
CA LEU A 76 -1.55 -6.09 1.10
C LEU A 76 -0.88 -5.54 2.38
N LEU A 77 -1.20 -6.12 3.53
CA LEU A 77 -0.61 -5.79 4.82
C LEU A 77 0.90 -6.08 4.83
N ALA A 78 1.32 -7.24 4.30
CA ALA A 78 2.73 -7.60 4.21
C ALA A 78 3.53 -6.59 3.36
N VAL A 79 2.95 -6.15 2.23
CA VAL A 79 3.57 -5.13 1.37
C VAL A 79 3.65 -3.78 2.08
N ALA A 80 2.60 -3.38 2.80
CA ALA A 80 2.57 -2.12 3.54
C ALA A 80 3.65 -2.08 4.65
N LEU A 81 3.82 -3.19 5.37
CA LEU A 81 4.87 -3.30 6.39
C LEU A 81 6.27 -3.34 5.77
N ALA A 82 6.44 -4.08 4.67
CA ALA A 82 7.72 -4.16 3.98
C ALA A 82 8.15 -2.80 3.41
N SER A 83 7.22 -2.00 2.87
CA SER A 83 7.52 -0.67 2.36
C SER A 83 7.96 0.28 3.47
N LEU A 84 7.32 0.23 4.65
CA LEU A 84 7.74 1.03 5.82
C LEU A 84 9.14 0.65 6.33
N ILE A 85 9.42 -0.65 6.42
CA ILE A 85 10.73 -1.12 6.87
C ILE A 85 11.81 -0.67 5.88
N LEU A 86 11.58 -0.87 4.57
CA LEU A 86 12.54 -0.50 3.54
C LEU A 86 12.70 1.02 3.42
N GLY A 87 11.61 1.79 3.49
CA GLY A 87 11.65 3.25 3.45
C GLY A 87 12.48 3.82 4.61
N SER A 88 12.19 3.37 5.83
CA SER A 88 12.96 3.71 7.03
C SER A 88 14.44 3.34 6.91
N LEU A 89 14.77 2.15 6.38
CA LEU A 89 16.16 1.73 6.17
C LEU A 89 16.89 2.60 5.13
N LEU A 90 16.21 3.02 4.06
CA LEU A 90 16.77 3.91 3.04
C LEU A 90 17.04 5.31 3.60
N ILE A 91 16.14 5.82 4.43
CA ILE A 91 16.32 7.10 5.14
C ILE A 91 17.54 7.00 6.07
N LEU A 92 17.63 5.94 6.89
CA LEU A 92 18.78 5.71 7.78
C LEU A 92 20.10 5.62 7.02
N GLN A 93 20.15 4.92 5.89
CA GLN A 93 21.37 4.86 5.05
C GLN A 93 21.77 6.22 4.51
N SER A 94 20.78 7.05 4.17
CA SER A 94 21.02 8.41 3.67
C SER A 94 21.64 9.32 4.74
N PHE A 95 21.38 9.06 6.03
CA PHE A 95 22.04 9.74 7.14
C PHE A 95 23.43 9.19 7.43
N LYS A 96 23.60 7.87 7.42
CA LYS A 96 24.90 7.22 7.69
C LYS A 96 25.93 7.38 6.57
N ARG A 97 25.52 7.91 5.40
CA ARG A 97 26.34 8.01 4.17
C ARG A 97 26.88 6.66 3.69
N GLU A 98 26.29 5.56 4.16
CA GLU A 98 26.61 4.21 3.72
C GLU A 98 25.83 3.89 2.45
N SER A 99 26.48 3.22 1.50
CA SER A 99 25.81 2.66 0.33
C SER A 99 25.78 1.15 0.43
N LYS A 100 24.60 0.58 0.68
CA LYS A 100 24.39 -0.87 0.55
C LYS A 100 23.60 -1.13 -0.73
N PRO A 101 24.26 -1.57 -1.83
CA PRO A 101 23.59 -1.75 -3.12
C PRO A 101 22.45 -2.78 -3.05
N ILE A 102 22.53 -3.74 -2.12
CA ILE A 102 21.49 -4.75 -1.92
C ILE A 102 20.15 -4.15 -1.49
N LEU A 103 20.16 -3.12 -0.64
CA LEU A 103 18.92 -2.49 -0.16
C LEU A 103 18.20 -1.78 -1.31
N MET A 104 18.94 -1.11 -2.20
CA MET A 104 18.36 -0.48 -3.39
C MET A 104 17.77 -1.49 -4.38
N ARG A 105 18.43 -2.64 -4.54
CA ARG A 105 17.92 -3.70 -5.42
C ARG A 105 16.61 -4.27 -4.88
N ILE A 106 16.54 -4.51 -3.57
CA ILE A 106 15.33 -5.01 -2.90
C ILE A 106 14.21 -3.96 -2.98
N SER A 107 14.50 -2.68 -2.69
CA SER A 107 13.48 -1.62 -2.78
C SER A 107 12.95 -1.43 -4.20
N PHE A 108 13.84 -1.52 -5.20
CA PHE A 108 13.44 -1.45 -6.60
C PHE A 108 12.57 -2.65 -7.00
N ALA A 109 13.01 -3.87 -6.67
CA ALA A 109 12.25 -5.09 -6.96
C ALA A 109 10.87 -5.05 -6.31
N LEU A 110 10.77 -4.62 -5.05
CA LEU A 110 9.49 -4.47 -4.37
C LEU A 110 8.61 -3.40 -5.05
N SER A 111 9.20 -2.29 -5.48
CA SER A 111 8.44 -1.19 -6.10
C SER A 111 7.77 -1.54 -7.43
N LEU A 112 8.30 -2.54 -8.15
CA LEU A 112 7.67 -3.06 -9.37
C LEU A 112 6.33 -3.78 -9.07
N ALA A 113 6.16 -4.30 -7.86
CA ALA A 113 4.94 -4.98 -7.46
C ALA A 113 3.82 -4.01 -7.01
N PHE A 114 4.14 -2.75 -6.70
CA PHE A 114 3.17 -1.80 -6.13
C PHE A 114 1.96 -1.50 -7.03
N PRO A 115 2.09 -1.33 -8.36
CA PRO A 115 0.91 -1.13 -9.21
C PRO A 115 -0.08 -2.30 -9.14
N SER A 116 0.43 -3.54 -9.12
CA SER A 116 -0.40 -4.75 -9.01
C SER A 116 -1.06 -4.86 -7.64
N VAL A 117 -0.33 -4.53 -6.58
CA VAL A 117 -0.85 -4.54 -5.20
C VAL A 117 -1.94 -3.48 -5.03
N SER A 118 -1.71 -2.25 -5.49
CA SER A 118 -2.73 -1.20 -5.47
C SER A 118 -3.96 -1.56 -6.31
N ALA A 119 -3.77 -2.17 -7.47
CA ALA A 119 -4.88 -2.65 -8.29
C ALA A 119 -5.69 -3.73 -7.56
N LEU A 120 -5.02 -4.66 -6.86
CA LEU A 120 -5.68 -5.69 -6.07
C LEU A 120 -6.51 -5.07 -4.93
N ALA A 121 -5.99 -4.08 -4.22
CA ALA A 121 -6.73 -3.36 -3.17
C ALA A 121 -7.97 -2.65 -3.70
N TYR A 122 -7.84 -2.04 -4.89
CA TYR A 122 -8.94 -1.37 -5.56
C TYR A 122 -10.02 -2.37 -6.01
N LEU A 123 -9.62 -3.51 -6.58
CA LEU A 123 -10.53 -4.55 -7.03
C LEU A 123 -11.20 -5.28 -5.87
N SER A 124 -10.49 -5.57 -4.78
CA SER A 124 -11.08 -6.18 -3.58
C SER A 124 -12.18 -5.31 -3.00
N ARG A 125 -11.98 -3.98 -3.00
CA ARG A 125 -13.05 -3.03 -2.66
C ARG A 125 -14.21 -3.11 -3.65
N LEU A 126 -13.95 -2.93 -4.95
CA LEU A 126 -15.01 -2.80 -5.94
C LEU A 126 -15.87 -4.06 -6.09
N VAL A 127 -15.21 -5.21 -6.14
CA VAL A 127 -15.85 -6.49 -6.40
C VAL A 127 -16.39 -7.06 -5.11
N LEU A 128 -15.52 -7.37 -4.15
CA LEU A 128 -15.95 -8.15 -2.97
C LEU A 128 -16.74 -7.30 -1.97
N VAL A 129 -16.22 -6.13 -1.60
CA VAL A 129 -16.94 -5.24 -0.67
C VAL A 129 -18.17 -4.64 -1.37
N GLY A 130 -18.06 -4.30 -2.66
CA GLY A 130 -19.20 -3.82 -3.44
C GLY A 130 -20.33 -4.83 -3.59
N GLU A 131 -20.01 -6.11 -3.85
CA GLU A 131 -20.98 -7.21 -3.89
C GLU A 131 -21.62 -7.43 -2.52
N ALA A 132 -20.82 -7.51 -1.45
CA ALA A 132 -21.34 -7.66 -0.08
C ALA A 132 -22.34 -6.55 0.27
N MET A 133 -22.07 -5.31 -0.13
CA MET A 133 -22.96 -4.17 0.12
C MET A 133 -24.24 -4.20 -0.72
N ARG A 134 -24.24 -4.88 -1.88
CA ARG A 134 -25.45 -5.08 -2.71
C ARG A 134 -26.33 -6.21 -2.18
N GLU A 135 -25.73 -7.19 -1.52
CA GLU A 135 -26.44 -8.32 -0.92
C GLU A 135 -27.13 -7.96 0.39
N ILE A 136 -26.70 -6.90 1.07
CA ILE A 136 -27.38 -6.39 2.28
C ILE A 136 -28.75 -5.85 1.87
N PRO A 137 -29.87 -6.47 2.31
CA PRO A 137 -31.20 -6.01 1.95
C PRO A 137 -31.43 -4.60 2.51
N SER A 138 -31.71 -3.65 1.63
CA SER A 138 -31.99 -2.26 1.98
C SER A 138 -33.35 -2.08 2.67
N ASP A 139 -34.25 -3.06 2.49
CA ASP A 139 -35.56 -3.14 3.12
C ASP A 139 -35.78 -4.55 3.66
N LEU A 140 -35.91 -4.67 4.99
CA LEU A 140 -36.13 -5.94 5.71
C LEU A 140 -37.63 -6.18 5.98
N GLY A 141 -38.50 -5.57 5.17
CA GLY A 141 -39.93 -5.82 5.18
C GLY A 141 -40.24 -7.32 5.01
N SER A 142 -40.81 -7.94 6.04
CA SER A 142 -41.30 -9.32 5.94
C SER A 142 -42.77 -9.41 6.35
N VAL A 143 -43.54 -10.17 5.57
CA VAL A 143 -44.93 -10.47 5.90
C VAL A 143 -44.94 -11.71 6.78
N THR A 144 -45.31 -11.54 8.04
CA THR A 144 -45.46 -12.64 9.00
C THR A 144 -46.93 -12.94 9.21
N SER A 145 -47.25 -14.09 9.82
CA SER A 145 -48.64 -14.41 10.20
C SER A 145 -49.26 -13.41 11.20
N ALA A 146 -48.45 -12.54 11.82
CA ALA A 146 -48.88 -11.48 12.72
C ALA A 146 -49.09 -10.11 12.03
N GLY A 147 -48.82 -10.00 10.71
CA GLY A 147 -48.92 -8.76 9.95
C GLY A 147 -47.61 -8.39 9.23
N ILE A 148 -47.54 -7.17 8.71
CA ILE A 148 -46.37 -6.62 8.00
C ILE A 148 -45.37 -6.09 9.04
N LEU A 149 -44.17 -6.66 9.06
CA LEU A 149 -43.06 -6.11 9.84
C LEU A 149 -42.38 -5.03 9.01
N ILE A 150 -42.56 -3.75 9.37
CA ILE A 150 -41.86 -2.63 8.74
C ILE A 150 -40.64 -2.31 9.60
N THR A 151 -39.47 -2.75 9.14
CA THR A 151 -38.19 -2.38 9.75
C THR A 151 -37.69 -1.08 9.15
N SER A 152 -37.03 -0.22 9.94
CA SER A 152 -36.36 0.97 9.40
C SER A 152 -35.30 0.57 8.36
N PRO A 153 -35.09 1.37 7.30
CA PRO A 153 -34.08 1.06 6.29
C PRO A 153 -32.67 1.09 6.89
N VAL A 154 -31.78 0.28 6.32
CA VAL A 154 -30.36 0.29 6.67
C VAL A 154 -29.70 1.54 6.09
N GLN A 155 -29.08 2.34 6.96
CA GLN A 155 -28.33 3.53 6.56
C GLN A 155 -26.87 3.17 6.33
N ILE A 156 -26.38 3.44 5.12
CA ILE A 156 -24.99 3.17 4.72
C ILE A 156 -24.23 4.49 4.70
N PHE A 157 -23.26 4.63 5.60
CA PHE A 157 -22.35 5.76 5.66
C PHE A 157 -21.03 5.41 4.98
N GLN A 158 -20.51 6.33 4.19
CA GLN A 158 -19.20 6.20 3.56
C GLN A 158 -18.12 6.52 4.58
N GLY A 159 -17.18 5.59 4.77
CA GLY A 159 -16.08 5.73 5.70
C GLY A 159 -14.85 6.44 5.09
N PRO A 160 -13.87 6.82 5.92
CA PRO A 160 -12.69 7.58 5.51
C PRO A 160 -11.71 6.81 4.61
N ALA A 161 -11.80 5.48 4.54
CA ALA A 161 -10.98 4.68 3.62
C ALA A 161 -11.42 4.82 2.14
N LEU A 162 -12.68 5.19 1.91
CA LEU A 162 -13.27 5.28 0.58
C LEU A 162 -12.50 6.18 -0.41
N PRO A 163 -12.09 7.42 -0.04
CA PRO A 163 -11.27 8.26 -0.91
C PRO A 163 -9.87 7.68 -1.14
N LEU A 164 -9.27 7.01 -0.15
CA LEU A 164 -7.93 6.41 -0.26
C LEU A 164 -7.89 5.30 -1.32
N LEU A 165 -9.00 4.59 -1.48
CA LEU A 165 -9.20 3.55 -2.48
C LEU A 165 -9.77 4.11 -3.80
N SER A 166 -9.64 5.41 -4.07
CA SER A 166 -10.01 5.99 -5.37
C SER A 166 -8.98 5.57 -6.44
N PRO A 167 -9.36 5.51 -7.73
CA PRO A 167 -8.42 5.16 -8.80
C PRO A 167 -7.22 6.12 -8.85
N LEU A 168 -7.45 7.40 -8.55
CA LEU A 168 -6.37 8.40 -8.49
C LEU A 168 -5.35 8.07 -7.40
N LEU A 169 -5.81 7.84 -6.15
CA LEU A 169 -4.91 7.55 -5.04
C LEU A 169 -4.37 6.11 -5.05
N SER A 170 -5.00 5.19 -5.78
CA SER A 170 -4.51 3.83 -5.94
C SER A 170 -3.41 3.73 -7.00
N ILE A 171 -3.49 4.51 -8.09
CA ILE A 171 -2.58 4.37 -9.25
C ILE A 171 -1.40 5.35 -9.20
N PHE A 172 -1.60 6.61 -8.84
CA PHE A 172 -0.53 7.61 -8.94
C PHE A 172 0.60 7.42 -7.92
N PRO A 173 0.32 7.22 -6.61
CA PRO A 173 1.37 7.01 -5.61
C PRO A 173 2.34 5.85 -5.93
N PRO A 174 1.89 4.63 -6.28
CA PRO A 174 2.83 3.54 -6.57
C PRO A 174 3.71 3.81 -7.80
N VAL A 175 3.19 4.51 -8.82
CA VAL A 175 3.97 4.90 -10.00
C VAL A 175 5.05 5.92 -9.64
N ILE A 176 4.75 6.88 -8.77
CA ILE A 176 5.73 7.85 -8.27
C ILE A 176 6.82 7.13 -7.47
N VAL A 177 6.43 6.26 -6.54
CA VAL A 177 7.38 5.50 -5.72
C VAL A 177 8.29 4.63 -6.60
N MET A 178 7.71 3.91 -7.56
CA MET A 178 8.46 3.09 -8.53
C MET A 178 9.46 3.93 -9.34
N SER A 179 9.09 5.13 -9.76
CA SER A 179 9.98 6.02 -10.49
C SER A 179 11.15 6.49 -9.62
N LEU A 180 10.87 6.86 -8.36
CA LEU A 180 11.89 7.33 -7.42
C LEU A 180 12.87 6.22 -7.01
N THR A 181 12.37 5.01 -6.74
CA THR A 181 13.21 3.85 -6.42
C THR A 181 14.04 3.41 -7.63
N ALA A 182 13.50 3.49 -8.85
CA ALA A 182 14.23 3.20 -10.09
C ALA A 182 15.41 4.14 -10.30
N VAL A 183 15.18 5.46 -10.17
CA VAL A 183 16.24 6.47 -10.30
C VAL A 183 17.30 6.29 -9.21
N SER A 184 16.87 6.09 -7.97
CA SER A 184 17.79 5.86 -6.84
C SER A 184 18.64 4.59 -7.03
N ALA A 185 18.05 3.51 -7.52
CA ALA A 185 18.77 2.27 -7.81
C ALA A 185 19.76 2.43 -8.96
N TYR A 186 19.36 3.09 -10.05
CA TYR A 186 20.22 3.35 -11.21
C TYR A 186 21.46 4.16 -10.82
N LEU A 187 21.27 5.28 -10.11
CA LEU A 187 22.37 6.13 -9.65
C LEU A 187 23.31 5.38 -8.69
N ASN A 188 22.77 4.50 -7.85
CA ASN A 188 23.60 3.71 -6.94
C ASN A 188 24.48 2.71 -7.69
N VAL A 189 23.92 2.00 -8.68
CA VAL A 189 24.70 1.07 -9.53
C VAL A 189 25.79 1.81 -10.29
N TYR A 190 25.47 2.97 -10.89
CA TYR A 190 26.45 3.78 -11.60
C TYR A 190 27.61 4.20 -10.68
N SER A 191 27.29 4.73 -9.49
CA SER A 191 28.31 5.16 -8.51
C SER A 191 29.19 4.02 -8.01
N PHE A 192 28.67 2.80 -7.98
CA PHE A 192 29.42 1.61 -7.59
C PHE A 192 30.39 1.19 -8.70
N LEU A 193 29.93 1.16 -9.96
CA LEU A 193 30.77 0.85 -11.12
C LEU A 193 31.92 1.86 -11.31
N GLU A 194 31.65 3.15 -11.09
CA GLU A 194 32.67 4.20 -11.21
C GLU A 194 33.79 4.03 -10.17
N LYS A 195 33.44 3.66 -8.93
CA LYS A 195 34.43 3.37 -7.88
C LYS A 195 35.27 2.13 -8.19
N ASP A 196 34.66 1.10 -8.75
CA ASP A 196 35.34 -0.16 -9.09
C ASP A 196 36.32 0.03 -10.27
N LEU A 197 35.90 0.80 -11.29
CA LEU A 197 36.75 1.17 -12.43
C LEU A 197 37.94 2.05 -12.03
N HIS A 198 37.73 3.03 -11.14
CA HIS A 198 38.82 3.85 -10.62
C HIS A 198 39.76 3.08 -9.70
N GLY A 199 39.25 2.13 -8.91
CA GLY A 199 40.07 1.23 -8.08
C GLY A 199 40.96 0.29 -8.90
N LYS A 200 40.49 -0.17 -10.06
CA LYS A 200 41.31 -0.98 -10.98
C LYS A 200 42.46 -0.18 -11.61
N ARG A 201 42.20 1.04 -12.08
CA ARG A 201 43.23 1.90 -12.73
C ARG A 201 44.40 2.26 -11.80
N THR A 202 44.14 2.49 -10.51
CA THR A 202 45.21 2.80 -9.54
C THR A 202 46.05 1.57 -9.16
N SER A 203 45.47 0.36 -9.25
CA SER A 203 46.21 -0.89 -9.04
C SER A 203 47.14 -1.26 -10.20
N GLU A 204 46.74 -0.98 -11.46
CA GLU A 204 47.60 -1.25 -12.63
C GLU A 204 48.77 -0.28 -12.76
N THR A 205 48.62 0.95 -12.24
CA THR A 205 49.69 1.97 -12.28
C THR A 205 50.76 1.78 -11.20
N THR A 206 50.47 1.03 -10.13
CA THR A 206 51.43 0.73 -9.06
C THR A 206 52.21 -0.56 -9.27
N VAL A 207 51.81 -1.41 -10.23
CA VAL A 207 52.52 -2.67 -10.56
C VAL A 207 53.60 -2.45 -11.64
N HIS A 208 53.61 -1.30 -12.32
CA HIS A 208 54.56 -0.96 -13.38
C HIS A 208 55.61 0.11 -12.99
N SER A 209 55.77 0.38 -11.69
CA SER A 209 56.82 1.25 -11.13
C SER A 209 57.71 0.46 -10.17
#